data_AF-A0AA45LAQ0-F1
#
_entry.id   AF-A0AA45LAQ0-F1
#
_cell.length_a   1.000
_cell.length_b   1.000
_cell.length_c   1.000
_cell.angle_alpha   90.00
_cell.angle_beta   90.00
_cell.angle_gamma   90.00
#
_symmetry.space_group_name_H-M   'P 1'
#
loop_
_entity.id
_entity.type
_entity.pdbx_description
1 polymer ?
#
loop_
_entity_poly.entity_id
_entity_poly.type
_entity_poly.pdbx_seq_one_letter_code
_entity_poly.pdbx_strand_id
1 'polypeptide(L)'
;MNRPSPALRLWYLVGGRLPQRYREWIFEQATKPSWLVWFMVRAFVQVLPLTIVIAAGLVLGLGSPLPLAIACGSLGLIVGVYFAMSYAIESTENRVSKYGYENGAAGQARKARAAAQDELRQQRYDAAWKSE
;
A
#
# COMPACT_ATOMS: atom_id res chain seq x y z
N MET A 1 -11.67 -11.81 16.49
CA MET A 1 -10.66 -11.42 15.49
C MET A 1 -9.26 -11.64 16.05
N ASN A 2 -8.54 -12.65 15.55
CA ASN A 2 -7.13 -12.86 15.92
C ASN A 2 -6.28 -11.76 15.26
N ARG A 3 -5.70 -10.86 16.05
CA ARG A 3 -4.80 -9.81 15.56
C ARG A 3 -3.37 -10.38 15.52
N PRO A 4 -2.65 -10.26 14.40
CA PRO A 4 -1.27 -10.71 14.33
C PRO A 4 -0.39 -9.86 15.26
N SER A 5 0.61 -10.51 15.87
CA SER A 5 1.59 -9.85 16.72
C SER A 5 2.38 -8.77 15.94
N PRO A 6 2.95 -7.76 16.62
CA PRO A 6 3.68 -6.67 15.96
C PRO A 6 4.82 -7.15 15.07
N ALA A 7 5.54 -8.21 15.50
CA ALA A 7 6.60 -8.82 14.72
C ALA A 7 6.09 -9.44 13.41
N LEU A 8 4.94 -10.14 13.43
CA LEU A 8 4.31 -10.66 12.22
C LEU A 8 3.82 -9.53 11.30
N ARG A 9 3.42 -8.38 11.84
CA ARG A 9 3.07 -7.21 11.03
C ARG A 9 4.30 -6.63 10.33
N LEU A 10 5.44 -6.55 11.02
CA LEU A 10 6.71 -6.16 10.40
C LEU A 10 7.14 -7.15 9.32
N TRP A 11 7.05 -8.46 9.59
CA TRP A 11 7.31 -9.49 8.59
C TRP A 11 6.39 -9.35 7.37
N TYR A 12 5.11 -9.07 7.61
CA TYR A 12 4.12 -8.79 6.58
C TYR A 12 4.44 -7.54 5.77
N LEU A 13 5.04 -6.51 6.39
CA LEU A 13 5.50 -5.30 5.71
C LEU A 13 6.71 -5.61 4.82
N VAL A 14 7.68 -6.38 5.32
CA VAL A 14 8.93 -6.68 4.61
C VAL A 14 8.73 -7.58 3.38
N GLY A 15 7.75 -8.48 3.40
CA GLY A 15 7.70 -9.49 2.34
C GLY A 15 6.91 -10.74 2.67
N GLY A 16 6.84 -11.03 3.95
CA GLY A 16 6.37 -12.28 4.51
C GLY A 16 4.91 -12.60 4.21
N ARG A 17 4.66 -13.87 3.89
CA ARG A 17 3.32 -14.45 3.94
C ARG A 17 2.88 -14.60 5.40
N LEU A 18 1.63 -14.24 5.67
CA LEU A 18 1.00 -14.48 6.96
C LEU A 18 0.26 -15.82 6.94
N PRO A 19 0.22 -16.57 8.05
CA PRO A 19 -0.56 -17.81 8.12
C PRO A 19 -2.06 -17.59 7.86
N GLN A 20 -2.73 -18.56 7.23
CA GLN A 20 -4.14 -18.51 6.80
C GLN A 20 -5.12 -18.09 7.92
N ARG A 21 -4.79 -18.39 9.19
CA ARG A 21 -5.57 -18.02 10.39
C ARG A 21 -5.82 -16.51 10.54
N TYR A 22 -5.07 -15.67 9.84
CA TYR A 22 -5.20 -14.21 9.84
C TYR A 22 -5.93 -13.66 8.60
N ARG A 23 -6.60 -14.51 7.80
CA ARG A 23 -7.30 -14.11 6.56
C ARG A 23 -8.29 -12.95 6.76
N GLU A 24 -9.05 -12.96 7.85
CA GLU A 24 -10.04 -11.93 8.16
C GLU A 24 -9.37 -10.58 8.44
N TRP A 25 -8.24 -10.60 9.15
CA TRP A 25 -7.45 -9.40 9.42
C TRP A 25 -6.85 -8.83 8.13
N ILE A 26 -6.39 -9.69 7.22
CA ILE A 26 -5.88 -9.28 5.91
C ILE A 26 -7.01 -8.65 5.07
N PHE A 27 -8.21 -9.25 5.08
CA PHE A 27 -9.37 -8.73 4.38
C PHE A 27 -9.81 -7.35 4.91
N GLU A 28 -9.87 -7.19 6.23
CA GLU A 28 -10.13 -5.89 6.85
C GLU A 28 -9.06 -4.85 6.52
N GLN A 29 -7.79 -5.25 6.49
CA GLN A 29 -6.70 -4.34 6.13
C GLN A 29 -6.76 -3.97 4.65
N ALA A 30 -7.09 -4.91 3.76
CA ALA A 30 -7.25 -4.67 2.32
C ALA A 30 -8.45 -3.76 2.00
N THR A 31 -9.44 -3.69 2.89
CA THR A 31 -10.63 -2.85 2.72
C THR A 31 -10.52 -1.49 3.42
N LYS A 32 -9.50 -1.26 4.26
CA LYS A 32 -9.28 0.04 4.92
C LYS A 32 -8.65 1.06 3.96
N PRO A 33 -9.00 2.36 4.09
CA PRO A 33 -8.42 3.42 3.26
C PRO A 33 -6.90 3.58 3.47
N SER A 34 -6.38 3.26 4.66
CA SER A 34 -4.94 3.27 4.96
C SER A 34 -4.15 2.17 4.25
N TRP A 35 -4.81 1.24 3.56
CA TRP A 35 -4.14 0.15 2.84
C TRP A 35 -3.11 0.66 1.82
N LEU A 36 -3.45 1.74 1.11
CA LEU A 36 -2.57 2.35 0.12
C LEU A 36 -1.32 2.95 0.77
N VAL A 37 -1.46 3.58 1.94
CA VAL A 37 -0.33 4.11 2.72
C VAL A 37 0.61 2.99 3.13
N TRP A 38 0.08 1.86 3.63
CA TRP A 38 0.90 0.70 4.00
C TRP A 38 1.59 0.06 2.81
N PHE A 39 0.92 0.00 1.66
CA PHE A 39 1.52 -0.46 0.42
C PHE A 39 2.66 0.47 -0.02
N MET A 40 2.45 1.79 0.08
CA MET A 40 3.45 2.80 -0.27
C MET A 40 4.66 2.76 0.66
N VAL A 41 4.45 2.65 1.98
CA VAL A 41 5.54 2.46 2.97
C VAL A 41 6.34 1.19 2.66
N ARG A 42 5.65 0.10 2.31
CA ARG A 42 6.32 -1.16 1.93
C ARG A 42 7.14 -1.01 0.65
N ALA A 43 6.57 -0.41 -0.40
CA ALA A 43 7.30 -0.14 -1.64
C ALA A 43 8.53 0.70 -1.36
N PHE A 44 8.41 1.71 -0.49
CA PHE A 44 9.52 2.54 -0.04
C PHE A 44 10.60 1.70 0.65
N VAL A 45 10.23 0.89 1.66
CA VAL A 45 11.18 0.02 2.38
C VAL A 45 11.87 -0.99 1.46
N GLN A 46 11.21 -1.44 0.40
CA GLN A 46 11.76 -2.41 -0.54
C GLN A 46 12.68 -1.77 -1.59
N VAL A 47 12.37 -0.56 -2.04
CA VAL A 47 13.15 0.19 -3.04
C VAL A 47 14.32 0.95 -2.42
N LEU A 48 14.19 1.41 -1.17
CA LEU A 48 15.21 2.15 -0.43
C LEU A 48 16.57 1.46 -0.32
N PRO A 49 16.68 0.15 0.01
CA PRO A 49 17.99 -0.52 0.01
C PRO A 49 18.60 -0.59 -1.39
N LEU A 50 17.79 -0.78 -2.44
CA LEU A 50 18.28 -0.78 -3.82
C LEU A 50 18.82 0.59 -4.23
N THR A 51 18.12 1.67 -3.90
CA THR A 51 18.59 3.03 -4.21
C THR A 51 19.83 3.42 -3.41
N ILE A 52 19.96 2.96 -2.15
CA ILE A 52 21.19 3.13 -1.36
C ILE A 52 22.37 2.40 -2.01
N VAL A 53 22.18 1.15 -2.46
CA VAL A 53 23.25 0.39 -3.12
C VAL A 53 23.70 1.06 -4.42
N ILE A 54 22.76 1.54 -5.23
CA ILE A 54 23.06 2.25 -6.49
C ILE A 54 23.80 3.57 -6.19
N ALA A 55 23.30 4.36 -5.24
CA ALA A 55 23.93 5.62 -4.86
C ALA A 55 25.33 5.40 -4.27
N ALA A 56 25.50 4.40 -3.40
CA ALA A 56 26.80 4.04 -2.84
C ALA A 56 27.77 3.55 -3.93
N GLY A 57 27.31 2.74 -4.88
CA GLY A 57 28.11 2.30 -6.03
C GLY A 57 28.56 3.46 -6.92
N LEU A 58 27.70 4.47 -7.12
CA LEU A 58 28.05 5.67 -7.88
C LEU A 58 29.07 6.56 -7.15
N VAL A 59 28.91 6.74 -5.84
CA VAL A 59 29.84 7.55 -5.03
C VAL A 59 31.19 6.85 -4.87
N LEU A 60 31.19 5.56 -4.50
CA LEU A 60 32.41 4.81 -4.21
C LEU A 60 33.12 4.34 -5.49
N GLY A 61 32.38 3.99 -6.54
CA GLY A 61 32.93 3.46 -7.79
C GLY A 61 33.32 4.52 -8.80
N LEU A 62 32.54 5.60 -8.94
CA LEU A 62 32.77 6.66 -9.93
C LEU A 62 33.35 7.95 -9.33
N GLY A 63 33.46 8.06 -7.99
CA GLY A 63 33.83 9.31 -7.33
C GLY A 63 32.79 10.42 -7.54
N SER A 64 31.54 10.03 -7.79
CA SER A 64 30.48 10.97 -8.18
C SER A 64 30.12 11.92 -7.02
N PRO A 65 29.83 13.21 -7.29
CA PRO A 65 29.39 14.15 -6.27
C PRO A 65 28.08 13.68 -5.62
N LEU A 66 28.06 13.66 -4.28
CA LEU A 66 26.93 13.26 -3.42
C LEU A 66 25.54 13.76 -3.88
N PRO A 67 25.37 15.03 -4.31
CA PRO A 67 24.09 15.54 -4.80
C PRO A 67 23.56 14.77 -6.01
N LEU A 68 24.43 14.35 -6.93
CA LEU A 68 24.04 13.64 -8.15
C LEU A 68 23.59 12.21 -7.83
N ALA A 69 24.30 11.54 -6.91
CA ALA A 69 23.91 10.22 -6.43
C ALA A 69 22.55 10.24 -5.71
N ILE A 70 22.29 11.28 -4.91
CA ILE A 70 20.98 11.48 -4.25
C ILE A 70 19.89 11.77 -5.30
N ALA A 71 20.17 12.58 -6.32
CA ALA A 71 19.21 12.87 -7.39
C ALA A 71 18.85 11.61 -8.20
N CYS A 72 19.85 10.79 -8.57
CA CYS A 72 19.60 9.53 -9.26
C CYS A 72 18.84 8.52 -8.37
N GLY A 73 19.23 8.42 -7.10
CA GLY A 73 18.56 7.56 -6.13
C GLY A 73 17.11 7.95 -5.87
N SER A 74 16.83 9.27 -5.74
CA SER A 74 15.47 9.77 -5.51
C SER A 74 14.59 9.58 -6.74
N LEU A 75 15.12 9.79 -7.95
CA LEU A 75 14.39 9.54 -9.19
C LEU A 75 14.02 8.05 -9.31
N GLY A 76 14.97 7.14 -9.06
CA GLY A 76 14.73 5.70 -9.03
C GLY A 76 13.68 5.30 -7.98
N LEU A 77 13.70 5.96 -6.82
CA LEU A 77 12.71 5.74 -5.77
C LEU A 77 11.31 6.17 -6.22
N ILE A 78 11.18 7.37 -6.80
CA ILE A 78 9.90 7.91 -7.27
C ILE A 78 9.31 6.99 -8.34
N VAL A 79 10.12 6.58 -9.32
CA VAL A 79 9.68 5.67 -10.39
C VAL A 79 9.28 4.30 -9.82
N GLY A 80 10.08 3.73 -8.91
CA GLY A 80 9.76 2.45 -8.27
C GLY A 80 8.45 2.49 -7.49
N VAL A 81 8.21 3.57 -6.72
CA VAL A 81 6.95 3.78 -6.00
C VAL A 81 5.78 3.99 -6.95
N TYR A 82 5.96 4.76 -8.02
CA TYR A 82 4.93 4.99 -9.03
C TYR A 82 4.49 3.68 -9.71
N PHE A 83 5.45 2.87 -10.15
CA PHE A 83 5.16 1.55 -10.72
C PHE A 83 4.47 0.64 -9.69
N ALA A 84 4.96 0.59 -8.46
CA ALA A 84 4.31 -0.19 -7.41
C ALA A 84 2.85 0.26 -7.22
N MET A 85 2.58 1.57 -7.24
CA MET A 85 1.23 2.12 -7.08
C MET A 85 0.29 1.68 -8.20
N SER A 86 0.79 1.63 -9.44
CA SER A 86 0.02 1.13 -10.59
C SER A 86 -0.43 -0.34 -10.39
N TYR A 87 0.43 -1.17 -9.81
CA TYR A 87 0.14 -2.57 -9.50
C TYR A 87 -0.47 -2.80 -8.11
N ALA A 88 -0.72 -1.74 -7.33
CA ALA A 88 -1.16 -1.88 -5.95
C ALA A 88 -2.49 -2.64 -5.87
N ILE A 89 -3.47 -2.25 -6.70
CA ILE A 89 -4.81 -2.86 -6.74
C ILE A 89 -4.70 -4.34 -7.11
N GLU A 90 -4.01 -4.64 -8.22
CA GLU A 90 -3.77 -6.00 -8.72
C GLU A 90 -3.07 -6.88 -7.68
N SER A 91 -2.06 -6.36 -6.99
CA SER A 91 -1.33 -7.11 -5.95
C SER A 91 -2.20 -7.44 -4.74
N THR A 92 -3.16 -6.59 -4.41
CA THR A 92 -4.10 -6.80 -3.30
C THR A 92 -5.06 -7.92 -3.65
N GLU A 93 -5.61 -7.86 -4.86
CA GLU A 93 -6.59 -8.84 -5.33
C GLU A 93 -5.94 -10.21 -5.50
N ASN A 94 -4.75 -10.28 -6.10
CA ASN A 94 -3.97 -11.52 -6.15
C ASN A 94 -3.61 -12.08 -4.77
N ARG A 95 -3.43 -11.24 -3.75
CA ARG A 95 -3.18 -11.70 -2.38
C ARG A 95 -4.45 -12.21 -1.72
N VAL A 96 -5.56 -11.49 -1.85
CA VAL A 96 -6.87 -11.85 -1.27
C VAL A 96 -7.38 -13.15 -1.90
N SER A 97 -7.18 -13.30 -3.21
CA SER A 97 -7.40 -14.53 -3.98
C SER A 97 -6.64 -15.74 -3.42
N LYS A 98 -5.34 -15.56 -3.11
CA LYS A 98 -4.50 -16.59 -2.49
C LYS A 98 -4.99 -17.05 -1.10
N TYR A 99 -5.86 -16.28 -0.43
CA TYR A 99 -6.47 -16.67 0.85
C TYR A 99 -7.89 -17.24 0.72
N GLY A 100 -8.37 -17.47 -0.51
CA GLY A 100 -9.64 -18.14 -0.80
C GLY A 100 -10.84 -17.20 -0.97
N TYR A 101 -10.61 -15.91 -1.21
CA TYR A 101 -11.65 -14.94 -1.56
C TYR A 101 -11.72 -14.79 -3.09
N GLU A 102 -12.90 -14.47 -3.64
CA GLU A 102 -13.02 -14.23 -5.09
C GLU A 102 -12.17 -13.04 -5.57
N ASN A 103 -11.65 -13.14 -6.80
CA ASN A 103 -10.98 -12.03 -7.46
C ASN A 103 -11.93 -10.82 -7.53
N GLY A 104 -11.46 -9.63 -7.18
CA GLY A 104 -12.30 -8.43 -7.12
C GLY A 104 -13.10 -8.22 -5.83
N ALA A 105 -13.13 -9.18 -4.88
CA ALA A 105 -13.88 -9.03 -3.61
C ALA A 105 -13.41 -7.81 -2.79
N ALA A 106 -12.11 -7.53 -2.78
CA ALA A 106 -11.54 -6.35 -2.12
C ALA A 106 -11.89 -5.04 -2.85
N GLY A 107 -12.04 -5.07 -4.17
CA GLY A 107 -12.53 -3.94 -4.97
C GLY A 107 -14.01 -3.64 -4.72
N GLN A 108 -14.85 -4.68 -4.69
CA GLN A 108 -16.28 -4.55 -4.40
C GLN A 108 -16.55 -4.02 -2.98
N ALA A 109 -15.83 -4.52 -1.97
CA ALA A 109 -15.96 -4.04 -0.61
C ALA A 109 -15.51 -2.56 -0.45
N ARG A 110 -14.54 -2.11 -1.25
CA ARG A 110 -14.15 -0.68 -1.31
C ARG A 110 -15.24 0.17 -1.96
N LYS A 111 -15.83 -0.28 -3.06
CA LYS A 111 -16.97 0.40 -3.72
C LYS A 111 -18.18 0.50 -2.80
N ALA A 112 -18.52 -0.58 -2.09
CA ALA A 112 -19.63 -0.59 -1.13
C ALA A 112 -19.41 0.40 0.03
N ARG A 113 -18.18 0.52 0.54
CA ARG A 113 -17.85 1.54 1.56
C ARG A 113 -17.90 2.97 1.02
N ALA A 114 -17.41 3.20 -0.20
CA ALA A 114 -17.47 4.51 -0.83
C ALA A 114 -18.94 4.95 -1.04
N ALA A 115 -19.79 4.05 -1.53
CA ALA A 115 -21.23 4.29 -1.67
C ALA A 115 -21.89 4.66 -0.34
N ALA A 116 -21.62 3.92 0.74
CA ALA A 116 -22.13 4.24 2.07
C ALA A 116 -21.64 5.61 2.61
N GLN A 117 -20.41 6.02 2.27
CA GLN A 117 -19.89 7.34 2.64
C GLN A 117 -20.52 8.47 1.82
N ASP A 118 -20.81 8.23 0.54
CA ASP A 118 -21.48 9.19 -0.33
C ASP A 118 -22.93 9.39 0.07
N GLU A 119 -23.64 8.33 0.48
CA GLU A 119 -24.99 8.42 1.07
C GLU A 119 -25.00 9.26 2.35
N LEU A 120 -24.03 9.07 3.24
CA LEU A 120 -23.89 9.89 4.46
C LEU A 120 -23.55 11.36 4.12
N ARG A 121 -22.80 11.61 3.06
CA ARG A 121 -22.52 12.97 2.56
C ARG A 121 -23.76 13.63 1.98
N GLN A 122 -24.53 12.90 1.19
CA GLN A 122 -25.80 13.37 0.64
C GLN A 122 -26.80 13.67 1.76
N GLN A 123 -26.93 12.81 2.76
CA GLN A 123 -27.78 13.06 3.92
C GLN A 123 -27.39 14.33 4.68
N ARG A 124 -26.08 14.59 4.84
CA ARG A 124 -25.58 15.84 5.45
C ARG A 124 -25.85 17.06 4.57
N TYR A 125 -25.72 16.93 3.26
CA TYR A 125 -26.02 18.00 2.32
C TYR A 125 -27.52 18.33 2.31
N ASP A 126 -28.37 17.30 2.23
CA ASP A 126 -29.82 17.43 2.31
C ASP A 126 -30.27 18.04 3.64
N ALA A 127 -29.68 17.62 4.77
CA ALA A 127 -29.99 18.20 6.08
C ALA A 127 -29.56 19.67 6.22
N ALA A 128 -28.53 20.11 5.48
CA ALA A 128 -28.06 21.49 5.50
C ALA A 128 -28.81 22.42 4.54
N TRP A 129 -29.38 21.90 3.45
CA TRP A 129 -29.96 22.71 2.37
C TRP A 129 -31.47 22.54 2.15
N LYS A 130 -32.13 21.51 2.70
CA LYS A 130 -33.62 21.36 2.64
C LYS A 130 -34.36 22.04 3.80
N SER A 131 -33.66 22.74 4.70
CA SER A 131 -34.27 23.43 5.85
C SER A 131 -34.61 24.91 5.61
N GLU A 132 -34.52 25.38 4.36
CA GLU A 132 -34.86 26.75 3.93
C GLU A 132 -36.00 26.69 2.92
#